data_AF-A0AAW0WJ05-F1
#
_entry.id   AF-A0AAW0WJ05-F1
#
_cell.length_a   1.000
_cell.length_b   1.000
_cell.length_c   1.000
_cell.angle_alpha   90.00
_cell.angle_beta   90.00
_cell.angle_gamma   90.00
#
_symmetry.space_group_name_H-M   'P 1'
#
loop_
_entity.id
_entity.type
_entity.pdbx_description
1 polymer ?
#
loop_
_entity_poly.entity_id
_entity_poly.type
_entity_poly.pdbx_seq_one_letter_code
_entity_poly.pdbx_strand_id
1 'polypeptide(L)'
;MPQYGAMCAENVRSGKVLLELSDSELEAGLGITHPMHRKKLRLAIEELREPRVSRFPRISALGHTWVSSEWLPDLGLPHYSDTFANNLVDGRLLEALTKKELEKYLGVHRKFHQASIIHGVHLLRIVRFDRQVLAERRRQCDLIDTDPVVWTNMRWVRWARSIDLAEYADNLKDSGVHGALVVLESSFTADTMATALGIPQSKNIIRRHLATELESLVNPARQQLDEQARYAKLERRRQEKLAAGGSLGRSFSRSYGTGLERGEKDKRRASLRGSLSRALGLRLR
;
A
#
# COMPACT_ATOMS: atom_id res chain seq x y z
N MET A 1 21.70 4.65 -15.88
CA MET A 1 22.20 3.26 -15.88
C MET A 1 23.51 3.25 -16.65
N PRO A 2 24.61 3.69 -16.01
CA PRO A 2 25.88 3.95 -16.71
C PRO A 2 26.43 2.73 -17.46
N GLN A 3 26.16 1.53 -16.95
CA GLN A 3 26.61 0.28 -17.54
C GLN A 3 26.06 0.01 -18.95
N TYR A 4 24.99 0.70 -19.37
CA TYR A 4 24.41 0.59 -20.71
C TYR A 4 24.68 1.84 -21.57
N GLY A 5 25.44 2.81 -21.05
CA GLY A 5 25.63 4.12 -21.67
C GLY A 5 26.22 4.08 -23.08
N ALA A 6 27.22 3.21 -23.30
CA ALA A 6 27.89 3.08 -24.60
C ALA A 6 26.92 2.59 -25.70
N MET A 7 26.24 1.47 -25.47
CA MET A 7 25.27 0.90 -26.42
C MET A 7 24.08 1.86 -26.66
N CYS A 8 23.63 2.57 -25.61
CA CYS A 8 22.61 3.61 -25.76
C CYS A 8 23.08 4.76 -26.65
N ALA A 9 24.29 5.28 -26.47
CA ALA A 9 24.82 6.38 -27.27
C ALA A 9 24.99 5.99 -28.75
N GLU A 10 25.33 4.73 -29.01
CA GLU A 10 25.49 4.19 -30.36
C GLU A 10 24.14 3.98 -31.06
N ASN A 11 23.17 3.38 -30.37
CA ASN A 11 21.94 2.87 -30.99
C ASN A 11 20.71 3.78 -30.80
N VAL A 12 20.74 4.75 -29.87
CA VAL A 12 19.61 5.67 -29.62
C VAL A 12 19.94 7.05 -30.16
N ARG A 13 19.35 7.41 -31.32
CA ARG A 13 19.58 8.70 -31.99
C ARG A 13 18.66 9.82 -31.54
N SER A 14 17.53 9.50 -30.91
CA SER A 14 16.60 10.50 -30.35
C SER A 14 15.76 9.90 -29.23
N GLY A 15 15.16 10.77 -28.40
CA GLY A 15 14.22 10.34 -27.37
C GLY A 15 13.02 9.58 -27.95
N LYS A 16 12.56 9.95 -29.16
CA LYS A 16 11.46 9.25 -29.85
C LYS A 16 11.81 7.78 -30.12
N VAL A 17 13.02 7.50 -30.60
CA VAL A 17 13.50 6.13 -30.85
C VAL A 17 13.46 5.31 -29.56
N LEU A 18 13.98 5.87 -28.44
CA LEU A 18 13.96 5.19 -27.14
C LEU A 18 12.52 4.87 -26.68
N LEU A 19 11.59 5.79 -26.92
CA LEU A 19 10.18 5.59 -26.59
C LEU A 19 9.47 4.58 -27.50
N GLU A 20 10.07 4.08 -28.58
CA GLU A 20 9.43 3.14 -29.51
C GLU A 20 10.00 1.71 -29.42
N LEU A 21 11.17 1.52 -28.78
CA LEU A 21 11.84 0.20 -28.70
C LEU A 21 10.97 -0.88 -28.05
N SER A 22 10.91 -2.06 -28.66
CA SER A 22 10.36 -3.32 -28.14
C SER A 22 11.33 -4.02 -27.18
N ASP A 23 10.86 -5.05 -26.45
CA ASP A 23 11.69 -5.72 -25.43
C ASP A 23 12.90 -6.43 -26.03
N SER A 24 12.72 -7.02 -27.21
CA SER A 24 13.80 -7.61 -27.99
C SER A 24 14.80 -6.55 -28.46
N GLU A 25 14.35 -5.35 -28.80
CA GLU A 25 15.25 -4.26 -29.21
C GLU A 25 15.99 -3.64 -28.02
N LEU A 26 15.38 -3.60 -26.83
CA LEU A 26 16.09 -3.22 -25.59
C LEU A 26 17.18 -4.25 -25.25
N GLU A 27 16.93 -5.53 -25.46
CA GLU A 27 17.93 -6.58 -25.29
C GLU A 27 19.04 -6.51 -26.33
N ALA A 28 18.69 -6.62 -27.61
CA ALA A 28 19.65 -6.74 -28.70
C ALA A 28 20.34 -5.41 -29.03
N GLY A 29 19.59 -4.31 -29.03
CA GLY A 29 20.10 -2.99 -29.37
C GLY A 29 20.84 -2.30 -28.23
N LEU A 30 20.41 -2.49 -26.97
CA LEU A 30 21.04 -1.80 -25.82
C LEU A 30 21.86 -2.73 -24.91
N GLY A 31 21.87 -4.03 -25.18
CA GLY A 31 22.56 -5.03 -24.35
C GLY A 31 21.91 -5.26 -22.99
N ILE A 32 20.63 -4.88 -22.81
CA ILE A 32 19.94 -4.95 -21.51
C ILE A 32 19.34 -6.35 -21.31
N THR A 33 20.20 -7.32 -21.05
CA THR A 33 19.83 -8.73 -20.81
C THR A 33 19.27 -8.97 -19.41
N HIS A 34 19.61 -8.12 -18.43
CA HIS A 34 19.17 -8.30 -17.05
C HIS A 34 17.67 -7.92 -16.89
N PRO A 35 16.78 -8.83 -16.44
CA PRO A 35 15.33 -8.59 -16.41
C PRO A 35 14.90 -7.36 -15.59
N MET A 36 15.48 -7.18 -14.40
CA MET A 36 15.16 -6.02 -13.53
C MET A 36 15.60 -4.68 -14.16
N HIS A 37 16.71 -4.66 -14.89
CA HIS A 37 17.23 -3.47 -15.56
C HIS A 37 16.33 -3.08 -16.73
N ARG A 38 15.85 -4.07 -17.49
CA ARG A 38 14.86 -3.83 -18.55
C ARG A 38 13.55 -3.31 -17.99
N LYS A 39 13.04 -3.95 -16.93
CA LYS A 39 11.82 -3.50 -16.25
C LYS A 39 11.95 -2.06 -15.73
N LYS A 40 13.10 -1.71 -15.15
CA LYS A 40 13.39 -0.33 -14.73
C LYS A 40 13.26 0.67 -15.89
N LEU A 41 13.90 0.36 -17.02
CA LEU A 41 13.88 1.22 -18.19
C LEU A 41 12.47 1.33 -18.79
N ARG A 42 11.73 0.22 -18.82
CA ARG A 42 10.33 0.19 -19.25
C ARG A 42 9.44 1.12 -18.45
N LEU A 43 9.47 0.99 -17.12
CA LEU A 43 8.69 1.84 -16.23
C LEU A 43 9.07 3.32 -16.39
N ALA A 44 10.35 3.63 -16.63
CA ALA A 44 10.79 5.00 -16.89
C ALA A 44 10.28 5.55 -18.24
N ILE A 45 10.27 4.72 -19.30
CA ILE A 45 9.73 5.07 -20.61
C ILE A 45 8.23 5.31 -20.54
N GLU A 46 7.49 4.42 -19.86
CA GLU A 46 6.03 4.52 -19.69
C GLU A 46 5.64 5.80 -18.94
N GLU A 47 6.35 6.12 -17.84
CA GLU A 47 6.16 7.38 -17.11
C GLU A 47 6.39 8.62 -18.00
N LEU A 48 7.37 8.58 -18.90
CA LEU A 48 7.65 9.66 -19.84
C LEU A 48 6.64 9.76 -20.99
N ARG A 49 6.04 8.65 -21.43
CA ARG A 49 5.00 8.65 -22.48
C ARG A 49 3.72 9.33 -22.00
N GLU A 50 3.33 9.10 -20.74
CA GLU A 50 2.09 9.65 -20.18
C GLU A 50 2.30 10.41 -18.86
N PRO A 51 3.05 11.53 -18.84
CA PRO A 51 3.39 12.23 -17.59
C PRO A 51 2.15 12.72 -16.81
N ARG A 52 1.06 13.04 -17.53
CA ARG A 52 -0.20 13.53 -16.94
C ARG A 52 -0.99 12.44 -16.22
N VAL A 53 -0.68 11.17 -16.45
CA VAL A 53 -1.36 10.01 -15.88
C VAL A 53 -0.59 9.43 -14.69
N SER A 54 0.62 9.94 -14.40
CA SER A 54 1.44 9.45 -13.29
C SER A 54 0.71 9.61 -11.94
N ARG A 55 0.38 8.46 -11.34
CA ARG A 55 -0.30 8.39 -10.04
C ARG A 55 0.51 9.02 -8.90
N PHE A 56 1.84 8.98 -9.03
CA PHE A 56 2.80 9.39 -8.00
C PHE A 56 3.88 10.29 -8.60
N PRO A 57 3.68 11.62 -8.64
CA PRO A 57 4.59 12.54 -9.34
C PRO A 57 6.03 12.54 -8.85
N ARG A 58 6.29 12.10 -7.60
CA ARG A 58 7.62 12.09 -6.98
C ARG A 58 8.29 10.71 -6.98
N ILE A 59 7.68 9.69 -7.59
CA ILE A 59 8.19 8.31 -7.56
C ILE A 59 9.57 8.16 -8.21
N SER A 60 9.84 8.92 -9.27
CA SER A 60 11.12 8.92 -9.99
C SER A 60 12.25 9.58 -9.20
N ALA A 61 11.95 10.39 -8.18
CA ALA A 61 12.94 10.99 -7.30
C ALA A 61 13.55 9.98 -6.31
N LEU A 62 12.88 8.84 -6.09
CA LEU A 62 13.39 7.77 -5.21
C LEU A 62 14.39 6.90 -5.99
N GLY A 63 15.64 7.34 -6.05
CA GLY A 63 16.72 6.61 -6.72
C GLY A 63 17.07 5.28 -6.05
N HIS A 64 17.71 4.39 -6.81
CA HIS A 64 18.11 3.06 -6.30
C HIS A 64 19.12 3.12 -5.16
N THR A 65 19.99 4.15 -5.15
CA THR A 65 20.89 4.42 -4.04
C THR A 65 20.11 4.64 -2.75
N TRP A 66 19.15 5.58 -2.75
CA TRP A 66 18.27 5.83 -1.61
C TRP A 66 17.51 4.58 -1.14
N VAL A 67 16.97 3.81 -2.09
CA VAL A 67 16.26 2.55 -1.78
C VAL A 67 17.18 1.59 -1.02
N SER A 68 18.41 1.40 -1.51
CA SER A 68 19.38 0.47 -0.91
C SER A 68 20.02 0.98 0.38
N SER A 69 20.42 2.25 0.45
CA SER A 69 21.26 2.76 1.55
C SER A 69 20.48 3.39 2.70
N GLU A 70 19.22 3.74 2.49
CA GLU A 70 18.39 4.40 3.50
C GLU A 70 17.10 3.62 3.74
N TRP A 71 16.29 3.42 2.69
CA TRP A 71 14.96 2.86 2.87
C TRP A 71 14.96 1.42 3.36
N LEU A 72 15.78 0.53 2.78
CA LEU A 72 15.89 -0.86 3.28
C LEU A 72 16.40 -0.95 4.74
N PRO A 73 17.47 -0.23 5.12
CA PRO A 73 17.87 -0.12 6.53
C PRO A 73 16.76 0.41 7.44
N ASP A 74 15.96 1.38 7.00
CA ASP A 74 14.82 1.90 7.76
C ASP A 74 13.74 0.84 8.02
N LEU A 75 13.61 -0.17 7.14
CA LEU A 75 12.71 -1.31 7.35
C LEU A 75 13.32 -2.37 8.26
N GLY A 76 14.61 -2.25 8.62
CA GLY A 76 15.37 -3.29 9.31
C GLY A 76 15.73 -4.44 8.38
N LEU A 77 16.06 -4.17 7.12
CA LEU A 77 16.46 -5.16 6.13
C LEU A 77 17.75 -4.79 5.36
N PRO A 78 18.83 -4.34 6.03
CA PRO A 78 20.04 -3.87 5.36
C PRO A 78 20.78 -4.98 4.60
N HIS A 79 20.59 -6.26 4.94
CA HIS A 79 21.21 -7.39 4.24
C HIS A 79 20.73 -7.58 2.79
N TYR A 80 19.63 -6.93 2.38
CA TYR A 80 19.19 -6.92 0.98
C TYR A 80 19.72 -5.73 0.18
N SER A 81 20.45 -4.80 0.81
CA SER A 81 20.86 -3.52 0.20
C SER A 81 21.67 -3.73 -1.07
N ASP A 82 22.68 -4.59 -1.03
CA ASP A 82 23.56 -4.85 -2.18
C ASP A 82 22.78 -5.46 -3.34
N THR A 83 21.90 -6.42 -3.06
CA THR A 83 21.07 -7.04 -4.10
C THR A 83 20.13 -6.03 -4.73
N PHE A 84 19.50 -5.15 -3.95
CA PHE A 84 18.63 -4.09 -4.48
C PHE A 84 19.41 -3.05 -5.28
N ALA A 85 20.60 -2.67 -4.81
CA ALA A 85 21.50 -1.75 -5.51
C ALA A 85 21.95 -2.32 -6.86
N ASN A 86 22.44 -3.57 -6.87
CA ASN A 86 22.90 -4.27 -8.07
C ASN A 86 21.78 -4.49 -9.10
N ASN A 87 20.54 -4.64 -8.64
CA ASN A 87 19.35 -4.74 -9.50
C ASN A 87 18.73 -3.38 -9.85
N LEU A 88 19.34 -2.27 -9.41
CA LEU A 88 18.92 -0.89 -9.65
C LEU A 88 17.46 -0.57 -9.25
N VAL A 89 16.98 -1.18 -8.16
CA VAL A 89 15.60 -1.03 -7.68
C VAL A 89 15.34 0.41 -7.23
N ASP A 90 14.57 1.18 -8.00
CA ASP A 90 14.12 2.53 -7.65
C ASP A 90 12.65 2.55 -7.22
N GLY A 91 12.11 3.74 -6.91
CA GLY A 91 10.72 3.91 -6.50
C GLY A 91 9.70 3.29 -7.46
N ARG A 92 9.95 3.38 -8.77
CA ARG A 92 9.09 2.78 -9.81
C ARG A 92 9.11 1.26 -9.73
N LEU A 93 10.30 0.67 -9.63
CA LEU A 93 10.42 -0.77 -9.44
C LEU A 93 9.75 -1.21 -8.13
N LEU A 94 9.96 -0.48 -7.02
CA LEU A 94 9.31 -0.79 -5.74
C LEU A 94 7.78 -0.86 -5.86
N GLU A 95 7.17 0.08 -6.58
CA GLU A 95 5.72 0.07 -6.83
C GLU A 95 5.27 -1.18 -7.59
N ALA A 96 6.03 -1.54 -8.63
CA ALA A 96 5.70 -2.62 -9.56
C ALA A 96 6.23 -4.01 -9.16
N LEU A 97 6.92 -4.13 -8.02
CA LEU A 97 7.53 -5.38 -7.56
C LEU A 97 6.47 -6.42 -7.17
N THR A 98 6.64 -7.63 -7.68
CA THR A 98 5.82 -8.78 -7.29
C THR A 98 6.54 -9.65 -6.25
N LYS A 99 5.78 -10.44 -5.47
CA LYS A 99 6.35 -11.44 -4.53
C LYS A 99 7.31 -12.41 -5.22
N LYS A 100 6.99 -12.80 -6.46
CA LYS A 100 7.83 -13.69 -7.27
C LYS A 100 9.17 -13.05 -7.62
N GLU A 101 9.18 -11.76 -7.94
CA GLU A 101 10.43 -11.03 -8.26
C GLU A 101 11.27 -10.77 -7.01
N LEU A 102 10.64 -10.46 -5.87
CA LEU A 102 11.33 -10.38 -4.57
C LEU A 102 12.12 -11.66 -4.28
N GLU A 103 11.51 -12.82 -4.54
CA GLU A 103 12.14 -14.12 -4.32
C GLU A 103 13.18 -14.45 -5.39
N LYS A 104 12.82 -14.32 -6.67
CA LYS A 104 13.64 -14.76 -7.81
C LYS A 104 14.86 -13.89 -8.07
N TYR A 105 14.71 -12.56 -7.97
CA TYR A 105 15.75 -11.61 -8.38
C TYR A 105 16.40 -10.90 -7.20
N LEU A 106 15.69 -10.80 -6.07
CA LEU A 106 16.14 -10.02 -4.92
C LEU A 106 16.50 -10.87 -3.69
N GLY A 107 16.39 -12.21 -3.79
CA GLY A 107 16.80 -13.14 -2.73
C GLY A 107 15.95 -13.07 -1.45
N VAL A 108 14.77 -12.46 -1.52
CA VAL A 108 13.89 -12.31 -0.35
C VAL A 108 13.01 -13.55 -0.21
N HIS A 109 13.57 -14.64 0.29
CA HIS A 109 12.85 -15.93 0.43
C HIS A 109 11.91 -15.98 1.64
N ARG A 110 12.26 -15.28 2.73
CA ARG A 110 11.47 -15.29 3.98
C ARG A 110 10.14 -14.56 3.76
N LYS A 111 9.02 -15.25 3.97
CA LYS A 111 7.67 -14.66 3.78
C LYS A 111 7.43 -13.44 4.67
N PHE A 112 7.97 -13.44 5.89
CA PHE A 112 7.93 -12.28 6.78
C PHE A 112 8.65 -11.05 6.19
N HIS A 113 9.82 -11.23 5.59
CA HIS A 113 10.53 -10.14 4.91
C HIS A 113 9.82 -9.67 3.63
N GLN A 114 9.21 -10.59 2.88
CA GLN A 114 8.35 -10.22 1.74
C GLN A 114 7.19 -9.32 2.21
N ALA A 115 6.51 -9.70 3.30
CA ALA A 115 5.43 -8.89 3.88
C ALA A 115 5.94 -7.53 4.37
N SER A 116 7.10 -7.49 5.04
CA SER A 116 7.76 -6.26 5.47
C SER A 116 7.97 -5.28 4.31
N ILE A 117 8.63 -5.72 3.23
CA ILE A 117 8.89 -4.86 2.06
C ILE A 117 7.59 -4.37 1.42
N ILE A 118 6.59 -5.24 1.28
CA ILE A 118 5.28 -4.87 0.69
C ILE A 118 4.59 -3.77 1.53
N HIS A 119 4.64 -3.87 2.85
CA HIS A 119 4.08 -2.86 3.74
C HIS A 119 4.91 -1.56 3.74
N GLY A 120 6.23 -1.66 3.64
CA GLY A 120 7.09 -0.50 3.38
C GLY A 120 6.68 0.25 2.11
N VAL A 121 6.41 -0.47 1.01
CA VAL A 121 5.89 0.12 -0.24
C VAL A 121 4.47 0.67 -0.06
N HIS A 122 3.63 0.03 0.75
CA HIS A 122 2.31 0.57 1.10
C HIS A 122 2.43 1.92 1.82
N LEU A 123 3.35 2.06 2.77
CA LEU A 123 3.61 3.36 3.39
C LEU A 123 4.07 4.40 2.36
N LEU A 124 4.95 4.03 1.42
CA LEU A 124 5.33 4.93 0.32
C LEU A 124 4.11 5.37 -0.49
N ARG A 125 3.14 4.48 -0.79
CA ARG A 125 1.88 4.86 -1.45
C ARG A 125 1.07 5.86 -0.61
N ILE A 126 0.99 5.69 0.71
CA ILE A 126 0.29 6.59 1.62
C ILE A 126 0.91 8.00 1.58
N VAL A 127 2.24 8.10 1.61
CA VAL A 127 2.96 9.37 1.46
C VAL A 127 3.17 9.78 0.00
N ARG A 128 2.46 9.15 -0.96
CA ARG A 128 2.52 9.44 -2.40
C ARG A 128 3.93 9.40 -3.01
N PHE A 129 4.79 8.52 -2.49
CA PHE A 129 6.21 8.37 -2.83
C PHE A 129 7.02 9.66 -2.63
N ASP A 130 6.56 10.52 -1.71
CA ASP A 130 7.21 11.77 -1.36
C ASP A 130 8.17 11.58 -0.18
N ARG A 131 9.47 11.50 -0.48
CA ARG A 131 10.52 11.33 0.53
C ARG A 131 10.52 12.45 1.58
N GLN A 132 10.20 13.68 1.17
CA GLN A 132 10.22 14.82 2.10
C GLN A 132 9.08 14.72 3.12
N VAL A 133 7.88 14.32 2.65
CA VAL A 133 6.74 14.07 3.55
C VAL A 133 7.03 12.94 4.54
N LEU A 134 7.66 11.85 4.07
CA LEU A 134 8.07 10.75 4.95
C LEU A 134 9.09 11.20 6.00
N ALA A 135 10.13 11.93 5.57
CA ALA A 135 11.17 12.43 6.46
C ALA A 135 10.61 13.41 7.51
N GLU A 136 9.71 14.30 7.10
CA GLU A 136 9.08 15.27 8.01
C GLU A 136 8.21 14.58 9.07
N ARG A 137 7.37 13.61 8.67
CA ARG A 137 6.56 12.83 9.62
C ARG A 137 7.45 12.07 10.62
N ARG A 138 8.53 11.45 10.16
CA ARG A 138 9.50 10.77 11.03
C ARG A 138 10.19 11.72 12.00
N ARG A 139 10.54 12.93 11.55
CA ARG A 139 11.13 13.97 12.41
C ARG A 139 10.17 14.42 13.51
N GLN A 140 8.89 14.52 13.21
CA GLN A 140 7.85 14.93 14.18
C GLN A 140 7.62 13.90 15.30
N CYS A 141 7.92 12.62 15.05
CA CYS A 141 7.76 11.54 16.03
C CYS A 141 9.09 10.92 16.52
N ASP A 142 10.22 11.61 16.33
CA ASP A 142 11.52 11.02 16.66
C ASP A 142 11.69 10.76 18.17
N LEU A 143 11.16 11.68 18.99
CA LEU A 143 11.26 11.65 20.45
C LEU A 143 9.91 11.47 21.16
N ILE A 144 8.81 11.40 20.41
CA ILE A 144 7.45 11.31 20.94
C ILE A 144 6.78 10.07 20.37
N ASP A 145 6.08 9.32 21.20
CA ASP A 145 5.38 8.09 20.81
C ASP A 145 4.08 8.38 20.04
N THR A 146 4.22 8.97 18.84
CA THR A 146 3.12 9.29 17.93
C THR A 146 3.43 8.82 16.52
N ASP A 147 2.39 8.74 15.67
CA ASP A 147 2.49 8.35 14.26
C ASP A 147 3.30 7.04 14.01
N PRO A 148 2.98 5.92 14.70
CA PRO A 148 3.80 4.70 14.65
C PRO A 148 3.91 4.09 13.24
N VAL A 149 3.06 4.47 12.28
CA VAL A 149 3.11 3.95 10.91
C VAL A 149 4.38 4.35 10.17
N VAL A 150 4.98 5.52 10.48
CA VAL A 150 6.21 5.99 9.81
C VAL A 150 7.50 5.53 10.50
N TRP A 151 7.38 4.86 11.65
CA TRP A 151 8.53 4.50 12.47
C TRP A 151 9.46 3.55 11.73
N THR A 152 10.74 3.88 11.77
CA THR A 152 11.80 3.00 11.29
C THR A 152 11.99 1.84 12.25
N ASN A 153 12.67 0.79 11.81
CA ASN A 153 13.12 -0.30 12.67
C ASN A 153 13.87 0.21 13.90
N MET A 154 14.79 1.16 13.70
CA MET A 154 15.55 1.75 14.81
C MET A 154 14.67 2.52 15.81
N ARG A 155 13.59 3.15 15.35
CA ARG A 155 12.63 3.80 16.25
C ARG A 155 11.87 2.78 17.11
N TRP A 156 11.53 1.61 16.57
CA TRP A 156 10.96 0.49 17.33
C TRP A 156 11.95 -0.12 18.32
N VAL A 157 13.24 -0.22 17.96
CA VAL A 157 14.31 -0.61 18.90
C VAL A 157 14.37 0.37 20.08
N ARG A 158 14.34 1.70 19.82
CA ARG A 158 14.32 2.72 20.88
C ARG A 158 13.07 2.62 21.76
N TRP A 159 11.90 2.41 21.15
CA TRP A 159 10.65 2.24 21.89
C TRP A 159 10.68 1.00 22.79
N ALA A 160 11.17 -0.14 22.31
CA ALA A 160 11.31 -1.34 23.14
C ALA A 160 12.19 -1.07 24.37
N ARG A 161 13.26 -0.26 24.24
CA ARG A 161 14.06 0.17 25.38
C ARG A 161 13.30 1.08 26.34
N SER A 162 12.48 2.00 25.85
CA SER A 162 11.74 2.96 26.69
C SER A 162 10.60 2.33 27.48
N ILE A 163 10.12 1.15 27.08
CA ILE A 163 9.10 0.37 27.82
C ILE A 163 9.73 -0.74 28.68
N ASP A 164 10.97 -0.57 29.12
CA ASP A 164 11.71 -1.51 29.98
C ASP A 164 12.01 -2.89 29.37
N LEU A 165 12.07 -3.00 28.03
CA LEU A 165 12.43 -4.24 27.31
C LEU A 165 13.83 -4.17 26.67
N ALA A 166 14.76 -3.45 27.30
CA ALA A 166 16.08 -3.18 26.74
C ALA A 166 16.90 -4.45 26.44
N GLU A 167 16.77 -5.51 27.25
CA GLU A 167 17.46 -6.80 27.04
C GLU A 167 17.02 -7.52 25.75
N TYR A 168 15.84 -7.20 25.21
CA TYR A 168 15.29 -7.81 23.99
C TYR A 168 15.40 -6.89 22.77
N ALA A 169 15.56 -5.57 22.99
CA ALA A 169 15.36 -4.56 21.96
C ALA A 169 16.23 -4.74 20.72
N ASP A 170 17.50 -5.14 20.90
CA ASP A 170 18.43 -5.33 19.79
C ASP A 170 18.07 -6.51 18.87
N ASN A 171 17.23 -7.46 19.32
CA ASN A 171 16.73 -8.54 18.47
C ASN A 171 15.80 -8.04 17.35
N LEU A 172 15.29 -6.80 17.45
CA LEU A 172 14.54 -6.19 16.36
C LEU A 172 15.44 -5.74 15.20
N LYS A 173 16.75 -5.55 15.40
CA LYS A 173 17.65 -5.22 14.30
C LYS A 173 17.61 -6.35 13.26
N ASP A 174 17.63 -5.97 11.98
CA ASP A 174 17.61 -6.91 10.85
C ASP A 174 16.38 -7.85 10.77
N SER A 175 15.35 -7.60 11.59
CA SER A 175 14.16 -8.44 11.67
C SER A 175 13.13 -8.16 10.58
N GLY A 176 13.19 -6.98 9.95
CA GLY A 176 12.14 -6.46 9.07
C GLY A 176 10.96 -5.79 9.79
N VAL A 177 10.96 -5.69 11.13
CA VAL A 177 9.92 -5.00 11.89
C VAL A 177 10.08 -3.48 11.74
N HIS A 178 9.03 -2.81 11.28
CA HIS A 178 8.94 -1.35 11.16
C HIS A 178 7.47 -0.92 11.22
N GLY A 179 7.23 0.39 11.32
CA GLY A 179 5.91 0.99 11.54
C GLY A 179 4.84 0.56 10.56
N ALA A 180 5.15 0.57 9.26
CA ALA A 180 4.19 0.21 8.23
C ALA A 180 3.73 -1.25 8.36
N LEU A 181 4.65 -2.19 8.63
CA LEU A 181 4.29 -3.57 8.91
C LEU A 181 3.42 -3.67 10.16
N VAL A 182 3.85 -3.08 11.28
CA VAL A 182 3.16 -3.21 12.57
C VAL A 182 1.74 -2.62 12.51
N VAL A 183 1.57 -1.46 11.88
CA VAL A 183 0.30 -0.75 11.88
C VAL A 183 -0.62 -1.24 10.77
N LEU A 184 -0.12 -1.47 9.54
CA LEU A 184 -0.96 -1.74 8.38
C LEU A 184 -1.30 -3.23 8.18
N GLU A 185 -0.49 -4.15 8.71
CA GLU A 185 -0.80 -5.59 8.67
C GLU A 185 -1.74 -5.93 9.83
N SER A 186 -3.01 -6.18 9.52
CA SER A 186 -4.04 -6.44 10.55
C SER A 186 -3.77 -7.70 11.37
N SER A 187 -3.05 -8.68 10.81
CA SER A 187 -2.66 -9.89 11.51
C SER A 187 -1.41 -9.73 12.40
N PHE A 188 -0.74 -8.57 12.37
CA PHE A 188 0.41 -8.30 13.24
C PHE A 188 -0.08 -8.00 14.67
N THR A 189 0.32 -8.86 15.61
CA THR A 189 -0.09 -8.80 17.03
C THR A 189 1.10 -8.66 17.98
N ALA A 190 0.81 -8.46 19.27
CA ALA A 190 1.82 -8.50 20.34
C ALA A 190 2.62 -9.79 20.35
N ASP A 191 2.03 -10.94 19.98
CA ASP A 191 2.76 -12.20 19.87
C ASP A 191 3.76 -12.22 18.71
N THR A 192 3.42 -11.55 17.60
CA THR A 192 4.36 -11.39 16.47
C THR A 192 5.53 -10.51 16.89
N MET A 193 5.25 -9.39 17.57
CA MET A 193 6.29 -8.51 18.13
C MET A 193 7.17 -9.25 19.15
N ALA A 194 6.57 -9.99 20.09
CA ALA A 194 7.28 -10.76 21.09
C ALA A 194 8.21 -11.82 20.47
N THR A 195 7.76 -12.44 19.38
CA THR A 195 8.57 -13.39 18.60
C THR A 195 9.76 -12.69 17.95
N ALA A 196 9.57 -11.50 17.36
CA ALA A 196 10.65 -10.71 16.78
C ALA A 196 11.65 -10.20 17.83
N LEU A 197 11.17 -9.86 19.03
CA LEU A 197 12.00 -9.51 20.19
C LEU A 197 12.71 -10.71 20.83
N GLY A 198 12.38 -11.95 20.44
CA GLY A 198 12.95 -13.16 21.03
C GLY A 198 12.46 -13.43 22.46
N ILE A 199 11.32 -12.89 22.88
CA ILE A 199 10.75 -13.11 24.21
C ILE A 199 10.12 -14.51 24.24
N PRO A 200 10.54 -15.43 25.13
CA PRO A 200 9.96 -16.78 25.19
C PRO A 200 8.47 -16.79 25.57
N GLN A 201 7.72 -17.81 25.13
CA GLN A 201 6.31 -18.00 25.50
C GLN A 201 6.09 -18.15 27.01
N SER A 202 7.10 -18.64 27.74
CA SER A 202 7.03 -18.79 29.20
C SER A 202 7.07 -17.46 29.96
N LYS A 203 7.55 -16.37 29.36
CA LYS A 203 7.65 -15.04 30.01
C LYS A 203 6.33 -14.26 29.94
N ASN A 204 5.28 -14.84 30.53
CA ASN A 204 3.91 -14.31 30.46
C ASN A 204 3.75 -12.86 30.94
N ILE A 205 4.44 -12.47 32.01
CA ILE A 205 4.37 -11.11 32.56
C ILE A 205 4.92 -10.10 31.56
N ILE A 206 6.08 -10.39 30.97
CA ILE A 206 6.73 -9.53 29.97
C ILE A 206 5.88 -9.44 28.70
N ARG A 207 5.31 -10.55 28.25
CA ARG A 207 4.43 -10.58 27.07
C ARG A 207 3.17 -9.76 27.27
N ARG A 208 2.56 -9.83 28.46
CA ARG A 208 1.39 -9.02 28.81
C ARG A 208 1.74 -7.52 28.86
N HIS A 209 2.88 -7.17 29.45
CA HIS A 209 3.40 -5.80 29.45
C HIS A 209 3.58 -5.27 28.02
N LEU A 210 4.32 -6.01 27.17
CA LEU A 210 4.49 -5.67 25.76
C LEU A 210 3.16 -5.50 25.02
N ALA A 211 2.18 -6.38 25.28
CA ALA A 211 0.88 -6.30 24.64
C ALA A 211 0.16 -5.00 25.00
N THR A 212 0.12 -4.64 26.29
CA THR A 212 -0.50 -3.39 26.75
C THR A 212 0.16 -2.17 26.11
N GLU A 213 1.49 -2.10 26.13
CA GLU A 213 2.23 -0.97 25.55
C GLU A 213 2.05 -0.88 24.02
N LEU A 214 2.13 -2.01 23.32
CA LEU A 214 1.99 -2.06 21.86
C LEU A 214 0.58 -1.66 21.43
N GLU A 215 -0.45 -2.18 22.10
CA GLU A 215 -1.85 -1.92 21.76
C GLU A 215 -2.24 -0.47 22.04
N SER A 216 -1.75 0.11 23.14
CA SER A 216 -1.89 1.53 23.46
C SER A 216 -1.38 2.43 22.33
N LEU A 217 -0.26 2.06 21.72
CA LEU A 217 0.35 2.80 20.61
C LEU A 217 -0.33 2.53 19.26
N VAL A 218 -0.62 1.27 18.94
CA VAL A 218 -1.01 0.84 17.58
C VAL A 218 -2.51 0.96 17.33
N ASN A 219 -3.36 0.70 18.31
CA ASN A 219 -4.81 0.72 18.10
C ASN A 219 -5.33 2.12 17.70
N PRO A 220 -4.92 3.22 18.36
CA PRO A 220 -5.33 4.56 17.93
C PRO A 220 -4.87 4.88 16.50
N ALA A 221 -3.64 4.49 16.13
CA ALA A 221 -3.11 4.71 14.80
C ALA A 221 -3.89 3.94 13.72
N ARG A 222 -4.25 2.67 13.99
CA ARG A 222 -5.09 1.87 13.09
C ARG A 222 -6.48 2.49 12.91
N GLN A 223 -7.11 2.91 14.00
CA GLN A 223 -8.43 3.56 13.95
C GLN A 223 -8.40 4.85 13.11
N GLN A 224 -7.39 5.69 13.32
CA GLN A 224 -7.23 6.93 12.57
C GLN A 224 -7.06 6.67 11.06
N LEU A 225 -6.29 5.66 10.67
CA LEU A 225 -6.10 5.29 9.27
C LEU A 225 -7.39 4.73 8.64
N ASP A 226 -8.13 3.91 9.38
CA ASP A 226 -9.42 3.38 8.93
C ASP A 226 -10.44 4.49 8.72
N GLU A 227 -10.49 5.47 9.62
CA GLU A 227 -11.34 6.66 9.48
C GLU A 227 -10.95 7.49 8.26
N GLN A 228 -9.67 7.79 8.08
CA GLN A 228 -9.17 8.52 6.91
C GLN A 228 -9.53 7.79 5.59
N ALA A 229 -9.37 6.47 5.55
CA ALA A 229 -9.72 5.66 4.38
C ALA A 229 -11.24 5.69 4.10
N ARG A 230 -12.08 5.66 5.15
CA ARG A 230 -13.54 5.80 5.03
C ARG A 230 -13.94 7.16 4.49
N TYR A 231 -13.38 8.24 5.04
CA TYR A 231 -13.63 9.61 4.57
C TYR A 231 -13.22 9.79 3.10
N ALA A 232 -12.02 9.38 2.71
CA ALA A 232 -11.56 9.47 1.33
C ALA A 232 -12.47 8.70 0.35
N LYS A 233 -12.97 7.53 0.75
CA LYS A 233 -13.93 6.75 -0.05
C LYS A 233 -15.27 7.46 -0.20
N LEU A 234 -15.77 8.11 0.86
CA LEU A 234 -17.00 8.89 0.83
C LEU A 234 -16.87 10.13 -0.05
N GLU A 235 -15.76 10.86 0.06
CA GLU A 235 -15.47 12.02 -0.77
C GLU A 235 -15.38 11.67 -2.26
N ARG A 236 -14.69 10.57 -2.60
CA ARG A 236 -14.62 10.09 -3.98
C ARG A 236 -16.00 9.78 -4.55
N ARG A 237 -16.85 9.08 -3.78
CA ARG A 237 -18.24 8.81 -4.16
C ARG A 237 -19.06 10.09 -4.34
N ARG A 238 -18.82 11.12 -3.52
CA ARG A 238 -19.48 12.42 -3.64
C ARG A 238 -19.07 13.12 -4.95
N GLN A 239 -17.77 13.10 -5.27
CA GLN A 239 -17.24 13.66 -6.52
C GLN A 239 -17.76 12.91 -7.76
N GLU A 240 -17.81 11.57 -7.73
CA GLU A 240 -18.38 10.74 -8.81
C GLU A 240 -19.87 11.09 -9.05
N LYS A 241 -20.66 11.29 -7.98
CA LYS A 241 -22.07 11.71 -8.10
C LYS A 241 -22.24 13.11 -8.67
N LEU A 242 -21.39 14.06 -8.27
CA LEU A 242 -21.42 15.43 -8.82
C LEU A 242 -21.02 15.45 -10.30
N ALA A 243 -20.02 14.65 -10.69
CA ALA A 243 -19.61 14.49 -12.09
C ALA A 243 -20.68 13.80 -12.95
N ALA A 244 -21.42 12.83 -12.38
CA ALA A 244 -22.53 12.16 -13.06
C ALA A 244 -23.84 13.00 -13.09
N GLY A 245 -23.94 14.04 -12.25
CA GLY A 245 -25.15 14.85 -12.08
C GLY A 245 -25.32 16.03 -13.05
N GLY A 246 -24.43 16.20 -14.03
CA GLY A 246 -24.44 17.30 -15.00
C GLY A 246 -25.51 17.23 -16.11
N SER A 247 -26.44 16.26 -16.08
CA SER A 247 -27.51 16.14 -17.09
C SER A 247 -28.87 15.75 -16.50
N LEU A 248 -29.38 16.54 -15.56
CA LEU A 248 -30.80 16.49 -15.17
C LEU A 248 -31.46 17.87 -15.27
N GLY A 249 -31.37 18.46 -16.46
CA GLY A 249 -32.29 19.48 -16.96
C GLY A 249 -33.42 18.84 -17.77
N ARG A 250 -34.22 17.96 -17.16
CA ARG A 250 -35.56 17.64 -17.67
C ARG A 250 -36.57 18.00 -16.59
N SER A 251 -37.07 19.22 -16.69
CA SER A 251 -38.24 19.69 -15.96
C SER A 251 -39.39 18.71 -16.22
N PHE A 252 -39.77 17.93 -15.22
CA PHE A 252 -41.07 17.27 -15.24
C PHE A 252 -42.13 18.34 -14.95
N SER A 253 -42.61 18.98 -16.02
CA SER A 253 -43.84 19.77 -15.97
C SER A 253 -44.99 18.81 -15.68
N ARG A 254 -45.51 18.85 -14.45
CA ARG A 254 -46.79 18.23 -14.07
C ARG A 254 -47.91 19.01 -14.76
N SER A 255 -48.48 18.47 -15.82
CA SER A 255 -49.74 18.95 -16.39
C SER A 255 -50.90 18.46 -15.53
N TYR A 256 -51.61 19.40 -14.92
CA TYR A 256 -52.95 19.18 -14.36
C TYR A 256 -53.92 19.02 -15.53
N GLY A 257 -54.52 17.83 -15.66
CA GLY A 257 -55.63 17.56 -16.57
C GLY A 257 -56.90 17.30 -15.78
N THR A 258 -57.74 18.32 -15.68
CA THR A 258 -59.14 18.25 -15.26
C THR A 258 -60.00 17.64 -16.38
N GLY A 259 -60.87 16.68 -16.06
CA GLY A 259 -61.88 16.16 -17.00
C GLY A 259 -62.87 15.25 -16.29
N LEU A 260 -64.13 15.67 -16.28
CA LEU A 260 -65.25 15.17 -15.48
C LEU A 260 -65.98 13.95 -16.10
N GLU A 261 -66.58 13.17 -15.20
CA GLU A 261 -67.83 12.38 -15.28
C GLU A 261 -68.06 11.31 -16.36
N ARG A 262 -68.39 10.07 -15.93
CA ARG A 262 -69.76 9.52 -15.69
C ARG A 262 -69.79 7.99 -15.93
N GLY A 263 -70.39 7.22 -15.01
CA GLY A 263 -70.76 5.82 -15.28
C GLY A 263 -70.83 4.93 -14.03
N GLU A 264 -72.04 4.58 -13.62
CA GLU A 264 -72.42 3.86 -12.40
C GLU A 264 -72.54 2.32 -12.63
N LYS A 265 -72.42 1.54 -11.54
CA LYS A 265 -72.78 0.10 -11.33
C LYS A 265 -71.79 -0.92 -11.94
N ASP A 266 -71.43 -2.05 -11.32
CA ASP A 266 -72.20 -2.93 -10.43
C ASP A 266 -71.30 -3.86 -9.58
N LYS A 267 -71.91 -4.49 -8.57
CA LYS A 267 -71.40 -5.37 -7.51
C LYS A 267 -70.57 -6.59 -7.98
N ARG A 268 -69.60 -7.04 -7.15
CA ARG A 268 -69.56 -8.42 -6.60
C ARG A 268 -68.49 -8.63 -5.50
N ARG A 269 -68.98 -9.22 -4.41
CA ARG A 269 -68.32 -9.88 -3.27
C ARG A 269 -66.96 -10.56 -3.57
N ALA A 270 -66.04 -10.50 -2.61
CA ALA A 270 -65.64 -11.64 -1.78
C ALA A 270 -64.72 -11.19 -0.64
N SER A 271 -65.01 -11.66 0.57
CA SER A 271 -64.22 -11.45 1.77
C SER A 271 -63.36 -12.68 2.09
N LEU A 272 -62.40 -12.46 2.98
CA LEU A 272 -61.86 -13.40 3.98
C LEU A 272 -60.66 -14.30 3.62
N ARG A 273 -59.62 -14.08 4.45
CA ARG A 273 -58.84 -15.08 5.24
C ARG A 273 -57.51 -15.60 4.68
N GLY A 274 -56.53 -15.61 5.60
CA GLY A 274 -55.38 -16.51 5.64
C GLY A 274 -54.05 -15.76 5.56
N SER A 275 -53.52 -15.20 6.65
CA SER A 275 -52.69 -15.85 7.69
C SER A 275 -51.31 -16.35 7.20
N LEU A 276 -50.28 -15.61 7.64
CA LEU A 276 -49.03 -16.08 8.25
C LEU A 276 -48.68 -17.57 8.11
N SER A 277 -47.48 -17.89 7.57
CA SER A 277 -46.39 -18.53 8.34
C SER A 277 -45.15 -18.88 7.50
N ARG A 278 -44.02 -18.91 8.21
CA ARG A 278 -42.62 -19.19 7.83
C ARG A 278 -42.41 -20.59 7.23
N ALA A 279 -41.31 -20.77 6.50
CA ALA A 279 -40.35 -21.85 6.78
C ALA A 279 -39.01 -21.65 6.03
N LEU A 280 -37.96 -21.39 6.79
CA LEU A 280 -36.59 -21.79 6.47
C LEU A 280 -36.47 -23.29 6.70
N GLY A 281 -35.73 -24.00 5.85
CA GLY A 281 -35.14 -25.28 6.26
C GLY A 281 -34.82 -26.24 5.12
N LEU A 282 -33.58 -26.75 5.19
CA LEU A 282 -33.05 -28.07 4.79
C LEU A 282 -31.88 -27.95 3.79
N ARG A 283 -30.77 -28.67 3.93
CA ARG A 283 -30.08 -29.36 5.04
C ARG A 283 -28.75 -29.84 4.44
N LEU A 284 -27.67 -29.81 5.23
CA LEU A 284 -26.41 -30.48 4.88
C LEU A 284 -26.56 -32.01 4.92
N ARG A 285 -25.79 -32.66 4.05
CA ARG A 285 -25.18 -33.98 4.25
C ARG A 285 -23.67 -33.81 4.20
#